data_AF-A0A2V8GNZ2-F1
#
_entry.id   AF-A0A2V8GNZ2-F1
#
_cell.length_a   1.000
_cell.length_b   1.000
_cell.length_c   1.000
_cell.angle_alpha   90.00
_cell.angle_beta   90.00
_cell.angle_gamma   90.00
#
_symmetry.space_group_name_H-M   'P 1'
#
loop_
_entity.id
_entity.type
_entity.pdbx_description
1 polymer ?
#
loop_
_entity_poly.entity_id
_entity_poly.type
_entity_poly.pdbx_seq_one_letter_code
_entity_poly.pdbx_strand_id
1 'polypeptide(L)'
;MQFFAGAALGLGLHESGHLVLDEAFGANPGVRKVSAGFIPFFAITHEPVSPLKEFTISSAGFWVQHAGSEILLMRRPNLRDEHAPFVKGLLAFNIVTSAMYAGAAFARRGPAERDTRGMAVSADIAEPWIGVTILAPAVLDGARYYRAPSRVLRWASRAAKIGGALVVLKAAS
;
A
#
# COMPACT_ATOMS: atom_id res chain seq x y z
N MET A 1 15.65 11.72 -13.89
CA MET A 1 15.08 12.54 -12.79
C MET A 1 13.57 12.40 -12.65
N GLN A 2 12.76 12.61 -13.69
CA GLN A 2 11.28 12.59 -13.57
C GLN A 2 10.70 11.28 -13.03
N PHE A 3 11.24 10.12 -13.43
CA PHE A 3 10.80 8.82 -12.88
C PHE A 3 10.96 8.75 -11.35
N PHE A 4 12.15 9.10 -10.84
CA PHE A 4 12.40 9.10 -9.40
C PHE A 4 11.57 10.15 -8.66
N ALA A 5 11.28 11.30 -9.28
CA ALA A 5 10.36 12.28 -8.71
C ALA A 5 8.93 11.71 -8.57
N GLY A 6 8.46 10.94 -9.55
CA GLY A 6 7.19 10.24 -9.47
C GLY A 6 7.16 9.17 -8.37
N ALA A 7 8.24 8.40 -8.24
CA ALA A 7 8.39 7.43 -7.15
C ALA A 7 8.43 8.11 -5.77
N ALA A 8 9.13 9.24 -5.65
CA ALA A 8 9.18 10.04 -4.43
C ALA A 8 7.81 10.64 -4.07
N LEU A 9 7.03 11.07 -5.07
CA LEU A 9 5.62 11.46 -4.83
C LEU A 9 4.80 10.27 -4.33
N GLY A 10 5.01 9.07 -4.88
CA GLY A 10 4.36 7.85 -4.41
C GLY A 10 4.64 7.58 -2.93
N LEU A 11 5.89 7.72 -2.51
CA LEU A 11 6.27 7.65 -1.11
C LEU A 11 5.54 8.70 -0.26
N GLY A 12 5.60 9.98 -0.67
CA GLY A 12 4.92 11.05 0.07
C GLY A 12 3.41 10.82 0.21
N LEU A 13 2.76 10.34 -0.86
CA LEU A 13 1.34 10.01 -0.82
C LEU A 13 1.04 8.82 0.12
N HIS A 14 1.86 7.78 0.10
CA HIS A 14 1.74 6.64 1.00
C HIS A 14 1.82 7.08 2.48
N GLU A 15 2.89 7.78 2.85
CA GLU A 15 3.07 8.30 4.21
C GLU A 15 1.96 9.27 4.62
N SER A 16 1.49 10.11 3.68
CA SER A 16 0.38 11.03 3.97
C SER A 16 -0.91 10.32 4.32
N GLY A 17 -1.13 9.11 3.82
CA GLY A 17 -2.30 8.30 4.16
C GLY A 17 -2.33 7.97 5.66
N HIS A 18 -1.19 7.56 6.21
CA HIS A 18 -1.03 7.30 7.64
C HIS A 18 -1.23 8.57 8.45
N LEU A 19 -0.50 9.65 8.13
CA LEU A 19 -0.56 10.92 8.86
C LEU A 19 -1.98 11.51 8.94
N VAL A 20 -2.74 11.44 7.84
CA VAL A 20 -4.13 11.92 7.82
C VAL A 20 -5.01 11.13 8.79
N LEU A 21 -4.81 9.80 8.88
CA LEU A 21 -5.61 8.96 9.78
C LEU A 21 -5.15 9.05 11.23
N ASP A 22 -3.85 9.21 11.48
CA ASP A 22 -3.33 9.48 12.82
C ASP A 22 -3.91 10.77 13.40
N GLU A 23 -3.88 11.85 12.62
CA GLU A 23 -4.45 13.13 13.00
C GLU A 23 -5.98 13.01 13.21
N ALA A 24 -6.68 12.38 12.27
CA ALA A 24 -8.14 12.20 12.36
C ALA A 24 -8.56 11.38 13.58
N PHE A 25 -7.71 10.47 14.06
CA PHE A 25 -7.98 9.64 15.23
C PHE A 25 -7.41 10.19 16.54
N GLY A 26 -6.71 11.33 16.50
CA GLY A 26 -6.04 11.94 17.65
C GLY A 26 -4.93 11.05 18.21
N ALA A 27 -4.23 10.30 17.34
CA ALA A 27 -3.27 9.27 17.74
C ALA A 27 -1.86 9.83 18.02
N ASN A 28 -1.67 11.16 17.93
CA ASN A 28 -0.41 11.87 18.15
C ASN A 28 0.74 11.30 17.30
N PRO A 29 0.74 11.54 15.97
CA PRO A 29 1.73 10.95 15.08
C PRO A 29 3.15 11.43 15.42
N GLY A 30 4.02 10.46 15.66
CA GLY A 30 5.47 10.62 15.71
C GLY A 30 6.11 10.04 14.45
N VAL A 31 7.19 10.66 14.00
CA VAL A 31 8.01 10.09 12.92
C VAL A 31 9.27 9.51 13.53
N ARG A 32 9.44 8.19 13.44
CA ARG A 32 10.66 7.51 13.87
C ARG A 32 11.41 6.99 12.67
N LYS A 33 12.67 7.38 12.53
CA LYS A 33 13.56 6.75 11.55
C LYS A 33 13.80 5.30 11.98
N VAL A 34 13.49 4.36 11.09
CA VAL A 34 13.78 2.94 11.28
C VAL A 34 14.73 2.50 10.17
N SER A 35 15.87 1.94 10.55
CA SER A 35 16.82 1.40 9.57
C SER A 35 16.42 -0.03 9.21
N ALA A 36 15.77 -0.22 8.06
CA ALA A 36 15.53 -1.53 7.47
C ALA A 36 16.61 -1.80 6.40
N GLY A 37 17.82 -2.14 6.83
CA GLY A 37 18.96 -2.35 5.92
C GLY A 37 19.43 -1.06 5.25
N PHE A 38 19.64 -1.08 3.93
CA PHE A 38 20.18 0.04 3.16
C PHE A 38 19.14 1.08 2.71
N ILE A 39 17.84 0.84 2.97
CA ILE A 39 16.75 1.74 2.59
C ILE A 39 16.32 2.51 3.84
N PRO A 40 16.37 3.86 3.85
CA PRO A 40 15.82 4.63 4.96
C PRO A 40 14.31 4.40 5.01
N PHE A 41 13.86 3.75 6.08
CA PHE A 41 12.44 3.57 6.36
C PHE A 41 12.06 4.59 7.46
N PHE A 42 10.88 5.17 7.35
CA PHE A 42 10.30 5.97 8.42
C PHE A 42 9.10 5.18 8.91
N ALA A 43 9.09 4.85 10.19
CA ALA A 43 7.87 4.38 10.82
C ALA A 43 7.13 5.60 11.33
N ILE A 44 5.91 5.78 10.86
CA ILE A 44 4.95 6.62 11.56
C ILE A 44 4.50 5.80 12.77
N THR A 45 4.69 6.37 13.95
CA THR A 45 4.35 5.75 15.22
C THR A 45 3.28 6.58 15.89
N HIS A 46 2.33 5.96 16.54
CA HIS A 46 1.26 6.65 17.26
C HIS A 46 1.04 6.03 18.64
N GLU A 47 0.34 6.75 19.52
CA GLU A 47 -0.08 6.22 20.81
C GLU A 47 -1.03 5.01 20.64
N PRO A 48 -1.12 4.11 21.63
CA PRO A 48 -2.01 2.95 21.52
C PRO A 48 -3.45 3.34 21.18
N VAL A 49 -3.97 2.82 20.06
CA VAL A 49 -5.35 3.01 19.61
C VAL A 49 -6.13 1.70 19.64
N SER A 50 -7.44 1.74 19.41
CA SER A 50 -8.25 0.52 19.28
C SER A 50 -7.81 -0.30 18.05
N PRO A 51 -8.02 -1.63 18.03
CA PRO A 51 -7.63 -2.48 16.90
C PRO A 51 -8.16 -1.99 15.55
N LEU A 52 -9.41 -1.53 15.49
CA LEU A 52 -9.98 -0.96 14.27
C LEU A 52 -9.22 0.28 13.78
N LYS A 53 -8.86 1.19 14.68
CA LYS A 53 -8.09 2.39 14.35
C LYS A 53 -6.68 2.02 13.88
N GLU A 54 -6.02 1.11 14.60
CA GLU A 54 -4.69 0.59 14.25
C GLU A 54 -4.68 -0.03 12.86
N PHE A 55 -5.65 -0.89 12.56
CA PHE A 55 -5.80 -1.50 11.23
C PHE A 55 -5.99 -0.43 10.15
N THR A 56 -6.83 0.57 10.44
CA THR A 56 -7.16 1.63 9.50
C THR A 56 -5.95 2.50 9.20
N ILE A 57 -5.20 2.92 10.23
CA ILE A 57 -3.92 3.64 10.09
C ILE A 57 -2.92 2.77 9.34
N SER A 58 -2.64 1.55 9.82
CA SER A 58 -1.65 0.64 9.21
C SER A 58 -1.99 0.34 7.74
N SER A 59 -3.26 0.25 7.35
CA SER A 59 -3.63 -0.04 5.96
C SER A 59 -3.66 1.18 5.04
N ALA A 60 -3.56 2.40 5.59
CA ALA A 60 -3.79 3.66 4.87
C ALA A 60 -2.89 3.83 3.64
N GLY A 61 -1.58 3.61 3.81
CA GLY A 61 -0.61 3.74 2.75
C GLY A 61 -0.87 2.79 1.57
N PHE A 62 -1.37 1.57 1.84
CA PHE A 62 -1.74 0.61 0.78
C PHE A 62 -3.01 1.07 0.05
N TRP A 63 -4.00 1.63 0.75
CA TRP A 63 -5.20 2.16 0.11
C TRP A 63 -4.89 3.33 -0.82
N VAL A 64 -4.00 4.23 -0.41
CA VAL A 64 -3.53 5.33 -1.28
C VAL A 64 -2.82 4.77 -2.52
N GLN A 65 -1.94 3.78 -2.36
CA GLN A 65 -1.26 3.12 -3.48
C GLN A 65 -2.27 2.47 -4.45
N HIS A 66 -3.23 1.71 -3.92
CA HIS A 66 -4.23 0.99 -4.72
C HIS A 66 -5.19 1.95 -5.45
N ALA A 67 -5.69 2.98 -4.77
CA ALA A 67 -6.54 4.00 -5.37
C ALA A 67 -5.76 4.79 -6.45
N GLY A 68 -4.52 5.18 -6.15
CA GLY A 68 -3.65 5.86 -7.10
C GLY A 68 -3.41 5.04 -8.37
N SER A 69 -3.01 3.76 -8.22
CA SER A 69 -2.82 2.85 -9.35
C SER A 69 -4.10 2.65 -10.16
N GLU A 70 -5.26 2.53 -9.50
CA GLU A 70 -6.56 2.42 -10.19
C GLU A 70 -6.87 3.66 -11.04
N ILE A 71 -6.70 4.85 -10.47
CA ILE A 71 -6.94 6.12 -11.17
C ILE A 71 -6.00 6.26 -12.36
N LEU A 72 -4.71 5.97 -12.18
CA LEU A 72 -3.70 6.05 -13.25
C LEU A 72 -4.04 5.10 -14.40
N LEU A 73 -4.25 3.82 -14.11
CA LEU A 73 -4.50 2.80 -15.12
C LEU A 73 -5.91 2.86 -15.73
N MET A 74 -6.84 3.57 -15.09
CA MET A 74 -8.14 3.90 -15.68
C MET A 74 -8.01 5.05 -16.67
N ARG A 75 -7.29 6.13 -16.31
CA ARG A 75 -7.14 7.32 -17.16
C ARG A 75 -6.13 7.13 -18.29
N ARG A 76 -5.12 6.27 -18.09
CA ARG A 76 -4.03 5.99 -19.02
C ARG A 76 -3.87 4.49 -19.23
N PRO A 77 -4.84 3.84 -19.91
CA PRO A 77 -4.83 2.38 -20.08
C PRO A 77 -3.66 1.88 -20.94
N ASN A 78 -3.01 2.76 -21.71
CA ASN A 78 -1.85 2.45 -22.55
C ASN A 78 -0.55 3.09 -22.00
N LEU A 79 -0.48 3.35 -20.69
CA LEU A 79 0.64 4.05 -20.04
C LEU A 79 2.01 3.47 -20.39
N ARG A 80 2.10 2.16 -20.65
CA ARG A 80 3.35 1.50 -21.06
C ARG A 80 3.96 2.12 -22.31
N ASP A 81 3.14 2.46 -23.30
CA ASP A 81 3.57 2.97 -24.59
C ASP A 81 3.69 4.51 -24.59
N GLU A 82 3.20 5.17 -23.54
CA GLU A 82 3.34 6.62 -23.35
C GLU A 82 4.75 7.01 -22.84
N HIS A 83 5.28 8.14 -23.34
CA HIS A 83 6.44 8.79 -22.72
C HIS A 83 6.02 9.60 -21.48
N ALA A 84 5.70 8.90 -20.39
CA ALA A 84 5.26 9.48 -19.13
C ALA A 84 6.11 8.99 -17.94
N PRO A 85 7.42 9.30 -17.90
CA PRO A 85 8.35 8.74 -16.90
C PRO A 85 7.94 9.04 -15.47
N PHE A 86 7.40 10.23 -15.18
CA PHE A 86 6.89 10.59 -13.85
C PHE A 86 5.77 9.65 -13.39
N VAL A 87 4.75 9.46 -14.22
CA VAL A 87 3.60 8.60 -13.89
C VAL A 87 4.03 7.13 -13.78
N LYS A 88 4.96 6.68 -14.64
CA LYS A 88 5.57 5.35 -14.54
C LYS A 88 6.33 5.16 -13.23
N GLY A 89 7.02 6.19 -12.74
CA GLY A 89 7.68 6.19 -11.44
C GLY A 89 6.72 6.04 -10.27
N LEU A 90 5.62 6.79 -10.28
CA LEU A 90 4.56 6.69 -9.28
C LEU A 90 3.92 5.30 -9.26
N LEU A 91 3.56 4.76 -10.43
CA LEU A 91 3.01 3.40 -10.53
C LEU A 91 4.02 2.33 -10.08
N ALA A 92 5.28 2.48 -10.47
CA ALA A 92 6.35 1.56 -10.07
C ALA A 92 6.55 1.55 -8.55
N PHE A 93 6.54 2.72 -7.90
CA PHE A 93 6.58 2.80 -6.44
C PHE A 93 5.43 2.01 -5.82
N ASN A 94 4.17 2.27 -6.24
CA ASN A 94 3.01 1.59 -5.67
C ASN A 94 3.13 0.06 -5.75
N ILE A 95 3.53 -0.47 -6.92
CA ILE A 95 3.65 -1.92 -7.15
C ILE A 95 4.83 -2.51 -6.38
N VAL A 96 6.02 -1.91 -6.49
CA VAL A 96 7.24 -2.46 -5.88
C VAL A 96 7.15 -2.41 -4.36
N THR A 97 6.69 -1.29 -3.79
CA THR A 97 6.51 -1.15 -2.35
C THR A 97 5.49 -2.17 -1.83
N SER A 98 4.32 -2.30 -2.47
CA SER A 98 3.34 -3.35 -2.12
C SER A 98 3.95 -4.75 -2.15
N ALA A 99 4.76 -5.07 -3.17
CA ALA A 99 5.44 -6.37 -3.26
C ALA A 99 6.49 -6.58 -2.17
N MET A 100 7.24 -5.55 -1.79
CA MET A 100 8.21 -5.60 -0.70
C MET A 100 7.54 -5.86 0.65
N TYR A 101 6.45 -5.15 0.95
CA TYR A 101 5.67 -5.38 2.17
C TYR A 101 5.05 -6.79 2.20
N ALA A 102 4.51 -7.27 1.08
CA ALA A 102 4.02 -8.64 1.00
C ALA A 102 5.14 -9.67 1.22
N GLY A 103 6.33 -9.44 0.66
CA GLY A 103 7.51 -10.26 0.91
C GLY A 103 7.90 -10.30 2.39
N ALA A 104 7.89 -9.15 3.06
CA ALA A 104 8.12 -9.04 4.50
C ALA A 104 7.06 -9.80 5.32
N ALA A 105 5.79 -9.70 4.93
CA ALA A 105 4.67 -10.41 5.55
C ALA A 105 4.79 -11.94 5.41
N PHE A 106 5.14 -12.43 4.22
CA PHE A 106 5.35 -13.87 3.98
C PHE A 106 6.55 -14.40 4.74
N ALA A 107 7.66 -13.65 4.74
CA ALA A 107 8.86 -14.01 5.49
C ALA A 107 8.69 -13.84 7.01
N ARG A 108 7.66 -13.10 7.45
CA ARG A 108 7.47 -12.63 8.82
C ARG A 108 8.73 -11.96 9.38
N ARG A 109 9.42 -11.20 8.53
CA ARG A 109 10.69 -10.53 8.81
C ARG A 109 10.62 -9.07 8.41
N GLY A 110 11.35 -8.23 9.14
CA GLY A 110 11.39 -6.78 8.95
C GLY A 110 11.17 -6.05 10.27
N PRO A 111 11.05 -4.71 10.22
CA PRO A 111 10.74 -3.89 11.39
C PRO A 111 9.50 -4.38 12.13
N ALA A 112 9.46 -4.18 13.45
CA ALA A 112 8.29 -4.53 14.25
C ALA A 112 7.11 -3.61 13.92
N GLU A 113 7.41 -2.40 13.47
CA GLU A 113 6.53 -1.29 13.13
C GLU A 113 5.97 -1.39 11.70
N ARG A 114 6.23 -2.48 10.97
CA ARG A 114 5.72 -2.63 9.60
C ARG A 114 4.19 -2.71 9.59
N ASP A 115 3.58 -1.98 8.67
CA ASP A 115 2.13 -1.89 8.46
C ASP A 115 1.43 -3.24 8.38
N THR A 116 2.04 -4.22 7.68
CA THR A 116 1.46 -5.56 7.51
C THR A 116 1.26 -6.26 8.85
N ARG A 117 2.16 -6.02 9.81
CA ARG A 117 2.06 -6.58 11.16
C ARG A 117 1.00 -5.85 11.97
N GLY A 118 0.93 -4.52 11.89
CA GLY A 118 -0.12 -3.73 12.55
C GLY A 118 -1.51 -4.17 12.11
N MET A 119 -1.71 -4.34 10.79
CA MET A 119 -2.95 -4.91 10.23
C MET A 119 -3.22 -6.34 10.74
N ALA A 120 -2.21 -7.22 10.73
CA ALA A 120 -2.36 -8.62 11.11
C ALA A 120 -2.78 -8.79 12.58
N VAL A 121 -2.10 -8.08 13.49
CA VAL A 121 -2.40 -8.11 14.93
C VAL A 121 -3.78 -7.53 15.19
N SER A 122 -4.11 -6.41 14.54
CA SER A 122 -5.39 -5.72 14.75
C SER A 122 -6.60 -6.51 14.26
N ALA A 123 -6.44 -7.26 13.17
CA ALA A 123 -7.49 -8.11 12.62
C ALA A 123 -7.47 -9.55 13.17
N ASP A 124 -6.56 -9.90 14.08
CA ASP A 124 -6.36 -11.29 14.53
C ASP A 124 -6.26 -12.28 13.34
N ILE A 125 -5.46 -11.92 12.34
CA ILE A 125 -5.23 -12.72 11.13
C ILE A 125 -3.72 -12.96 10.99
N ALA A 126 -3.34 -14.16 10.54
CA ALA A 126 -1.94 -14.44 10.25
C ALA A 126 -1.39 -13.49 9.16
N GLU A 127 -0.28 -12.84 9.46
CA GLU A 127 0.34 -11.80 8.61
C GLU A 127 0.51 -12.17 7.12
N PRO A 128 0.86 -13.41 6.74
CA PRO A 128 0.87 -13.81 5.33
C PRO A 128 -0.44 -13.52 4.57
N TRP A 129 -1.60 -13.61 5.21
CA TRP A 129 -2.88 -13.27 4.57
C TRP A 129 -3.01 -11.78 4.29
N ILE A 130 -2.45 -10.92 5.15
CA ILE A 130 -2.31 -9.48 4.86
C ILE A 130 -1.37 -9.28 3.66
N GLY A 131 -0.28 -10.05 3.59
CA GLY A 131 0.60 -10.05 2.42
C GLY A 131 -0.14 -10.37 1.11
N VAL A 132 -1.06 -11.33 1.13
CA VAL A 132 -1.90 -11.67 -0.05
C VAL A 132 -2.82 -10.51 -0.44
N THR A 133 -3.47 -9.85 0.53
CA THR A 133 -4.45 -8.79 0.24
C THR A 133 -3.80 -7.56 -0.39
N ILE A 134 -2.53 -7.28 -0.07
CA ILE A 134 -1.74 -6.21 -0.66
C ILE A 134 -1.11 -6.62 -2.00
N LEU A 135 -0.59 -7.86 -2.09
CA LEU A 135 0.10 -8.32 -3.29
C LEU A 135 -0.85 -8.55 -4.47
N ALA A 136 -2.02 -9.14 -4.24
CA ALA A 136 -2.97 -9.46 -5.29
C ALA A 136 -3.34 -8.25 -6.17
N PRO A 137 -3.79 -7.10 -5.62
CA PRO A 137 -4.07 -5.92 -6.45
C PRO A 137 -2.83 -5.35 -7.12
N ALA A 138 -1.65 -5.37 -6.47
CA ALA A 138 -0.40 -4.90 -7.07
C ALA A 138 0.03 -5.73 -8.29
N VAL A 139 -0.07 -7.06 -8.21
CA VAL A 139 0.19 -7.96 -9.34
C VAL A 139 -0.80 -7.73 -10.48
N LEU A 140 -2.08 -7.53 -10.16
CA LEU A 140 -3.11 -7.27 -11.17
C LEU A 140 -2.92 -5.90 -11.84
N ASP A 141 -2.50 -4.88 -11.10
CA ASP A 141 -2.17 -3.56 -11.67
C ASP A 141 -0.89 -3.61 -12.50
N GLY A 142 0.13 -4.37 -12.10
CA GLY A 142 1.29 -4.68 -12.93
C GLY A 142 0.90 -5.41 -14.22
N ALA A 143 0.01 -6.40 -14.14
CA ALA A 143 -0.50 -7.09 -15.31
C ALA A 143 -1.28 -6.15 -16.26
N ARG A 144 -2.05 -5.21 -15.71
CA ARG A 144 -2.74 -4.16 -16.49
C ARG A 144 -1.78 -3.18 -17.16
N TYR A 145 -0.61 -2.93 -16.57
CA TYR A 145 0.43 -2.10 -17.18
C TYR A 145 1.07 -2.79 -18.40
N TYR A 146 1.29 -4.11 -18.35
CA TYR A 146 1.97 -4.84 -19.43
C TYR A 146 1.03 -5.37 -20.53
N ARG A 147 -0.24 -5.61 -20.22
CA ARG A 147 -1.20 -6.20 -21.17
C ARG A 147 -2.09 -5.14 -21.80
N ALA A 148 -2.56 -5.44 -23.01
CA ALA A 148 -3.58 -4.63 -23.66
C ALA A 148 -4.82 -4.45 -22.76
N PRO A 149 -5.56 -3.33 -22.88
CA PRO A 149 -6.68 -3.02 -21.99
C PRO A 149 -7.73 -4.15 -21.92
N SER A 150 -7.77 -4.88 -20.80
CA SER A 150 -8.67 -6.01 -20.60
C SER A 150 -9.73 -5.70 -19.55
N ARG A 151 -11.01 -5.95 -19.86
CA ARG A 151 -12.11 -5.78 -18.90
C ARG A 151 -11.96 -6.73 -17.71
N VAL A 152 -11.52 -7.96 -17.97
CA VAL A 152 -11.33 -9.00 -16.95
C VAL A 152 -10.27 -8.56 -15.94
N LEU A 153 -9.10 -8.09 -16.40
CA LEU A 153 -8.04 -7.63 -15.50
C LEU A 153 -8.46 -6.41 -14.66
N ARG A 154 -9.25 -5.50 -15.22
CA ARG A 154 -9.77 -4.35 -14.47
C ARG A 154 -10.72 -4.80 -13.36
N TRP A 155 -11.68 -5.66 -13.66
CA TRP A 155 -12.62 -6.14 -12.66
C TRP A 155 -11.97 -7.05 -11.63
N ALA A 156 -11.03 -7.91 -12.03
CA ALA A 156 -10.24 -8.71 -11.10
C ALA A 156 -9.45 -7.81 -10.13
N SER A 157 -8.78 -6.77 -10.65
CA SER A 157 -8.02 -5.83 -9.82
C SER A 157 -8.92 -5.11 -8.82
N ARG A 158 -10.10 -4.62 -9.25
CA ARG A 158 -11.08 -3.98 -8.36
C ARG A 158 -11.64 -4.93 -7.32
N ALA A 159 -11.97 -6.16 -7.71
CA ALA A 159 -12.46 -7.18 -6.78
C ALA A 159 -11.41 -7.52 -5.72
N ALA A 160 -10.13 -7.63 -6.10
CA ALA A 160 -9.03 -7.85 -5.15
C ALA A 160 -8.91 -6.70 -4.14
N LYS A 161 -8.99 -5.44 -4.59
CA LYS A 161 -8.97 -4.25 -3.71
C LYS A 161 -10.15 -4.23 -2.74
N ILE A 162 -11.37 -4.48 -3.25
CA ILE A 162 -12.58 -4.54 -2.42
C ILE A 162 -12.46 -5.69 -1.40
N GLY A 163 -12.03 -6.88 -1.84
CA GLY A 163 -11.81 -8.02 -0.95
C GLY A 163 -10.80 -7.72 0.16
N GLY A 164 -9.70 -7.05 -0.16
CA GLY A 164 -8.75 -6.56 0.83
C GLY A 164 -9.37 -5.56 1.81
N ALA A 165 -10.23 -4.66 1.32
CA ALA A 165 -10.89 -3.65 2.16
C ALA A 165 -11.83 -4.30 3.16
N LEU A 166 -12.51 -5.38 2.77
CA LEU A 166 -13.40 -6.14 3.65
C LEU A 166 -12.68 -6.81 4.82
N VAL A 167 -11.34 -6.95 4.79
CA VAL A 167 -10.57 -7.43 5.96
C VAL A 167 -10.70 -6.49 7.16
N VAL A 168 -10.99 -5.20 6.94
CA VAL A 168 -11.27 -4.24 8.03
C VAL A 168 -12.40 -4.70 8.94
N LEU A 169 -13.38 -5.45 8.40
CA LEU A 169 -14.52 -5.95 9.17
C LEU A 169 -14.08 -6.92 10.26
N LYS A 170 -12.96 -7.61 10.06
CA LYS A 170 -12.39 -8.50 11.06
C LYS A 170 -11.69 -7.74 12.19
N ALA A 171 -11.10 -6.58 11.92
CA ALA A 171 -10.56 -5.70 12.96
C ALA A 171 -11.65 -4.94 13.75
N ALA A 172 -12.88 -4.90 13.21
CA ALA A 172 -14.04 -4.30 13.86
C ALA A 172 -14.84 -5.27 14.75
N SER A 173 -14.57 -6.58 14.66
CA SER A 173 -15.27 -7.65 15.40
C SER A 173 -14.51 -8.06 16.65
#